data_AF-A0A8C7BNU9-F1
#
_entry.id   AF-A0A8C7BNU9-F1
#
_cell.length_a   1.000
_cell.length_b   1.000
_cell.length_c   1.000
_cell.angle_alpha   90.00
_cell.angle_beta   90.00
_cell.angle_gamma   90.00
#
_symmetry.space_group_name_H-M   'P 1'
#
loop_
_entity.id
_entity.type
_entity.pdbx_description
1 polymer ?
#
loop_
_entity_poly.entity_id
_entity_poly.type
_entity_poly.pdbx_seq_one_letter_code
_entity_poly.pdbx_strand_id
1 'polypeptide(L)'
;MVLIICEDLFSHDDMFSNIYKIQEIADGLCLEAEGKTVSRTERNLGDSLVGGDLSAEGWEGTESSVIPGVETVMNHPLQETDFTKEAYRKYIKDYTKSTKGKLEEQRTEMTGATERIKHILANLKNYQFFIGENVNPDGMAALAGLLRRW
;
A
#
# COMPACT_ATOMS: atom_id res chain seq x y z
N MET A 1 -3.70 -5.31 -24.46
CA MET A 1 -4.16 -5.10 -23.08
C MET A 1 -3.73 -3.70 -22.68
N VAL A 2 -4.64 -2.87 -22.15
CA VAL A 2 -4.32 -1.50 -21.72
C VAL A 2 -3.96 -1.56 -20.23
N LEU A 3 -2.79 -1.03 -19.86
CA LEU A 3 -2.38 -0.87 -18.47
C LEU A 3 -3.19 0.28 -17.84
N ILE A 4 -3.86 -0.01 -16.74
CA ILE A 4 -4.59 0.98 -15.93
C ILE A 4 -3.93 1.02 -14.56
N ILE A 5 -3.60 2.23 -14.12
CA ILE A 5 -3.04 2.50 -12.80
C ILE A 5 -4.17 3.03 -11.92
N CYS A 6 -4.32 2.43 -10.74
CA CYS A 6 -5.20 2.91 -9.68
C CYS A 6 -4.42 3.92 -8.84
N GLU A 7 -4.76 5.18 -9.03
CA GLU A 7 -4.11 6.32 -8.40
C GLU A 7 -4.91 6.79 -7.18
N ASP A 8 -4.23 7.24 -6.12
CA ASP A 8 -4.91 7.86 -4.97
C ASP A 8 -5.52 9.22 -5.36
N LEU A 9 -6.74 9.45 -4.90
CA LEU A 9 -7.51 10.65 -5.23
C LEU A 9 -6.89 11.95 -4.67
N PHE A 10 -6.05 11.87 -3.63
CA PHE A 10 -5.49 13.04 -2.94
C PHE A 10 -4.01 13.24 -3.20
N SER A 11 -3.21 12.18 -3.11
CA SER A 11 -1.77 12.26 -3.33
C SER A 11 -1.37 12.12 -4.79
N HIS A 12 -2.26 11.60 -5.64
CA HIS A 12 -1.94 11.24 -7.02
C HIS A 12 -0.85 10.16 -7.14
N ASP A 13 -0.63 9.39 -6.07
CA ASP A 13 0.35 8.30 -6.06
C ASP A 13 -0.23 7.02 -6.68
N ASP A 14 0.62 6.31 -7.41
CA ASP A 14 0.32 4.99 -7.97
C ASP A 14 0.19 3.94 -6.85
N MET A 15 -1.03 3.45 -6.61
CA MET A 15 -1.28 2.48 -5.53
C MET A 15 -1.14 1.03 -6.02
N PHE A 16 -1.78 0.70 -7.14
CA PHE A 16 -1.67 -0.61 -7.80
C PHE A 16 -2.13 -0.50 -9.26
N SER A 17 -2.04 -1.59 -10.02
CA SER A 17 -2.49 -1.61 -11.43
C SER A 17 -3.36 -2.82 -11.76
N ASN A 18 -4.09 -2.73 -12.88
CA ASN A 18 -4.98 -3.80 -13.36
C ASN A 18 -4.26 -5.06 -13.89
N ILE A 19 -2.94 -5.13 -13.74
CA ILE A 19 -2.18 -6.37 -13.97
C ILE A 19 -2.47 -7.42 -12.89
N TYR A 20 -2.94 -6.97 -11.72
CA TYR A 20 -3.42 -7.83 -10.65
C TYR A 20 -4.91 -8.12 -10.82
N LYS A 21 -5.37 -9.22 -10.23
CA LYS A 21 -6.80 -9.53 -10.18
C LYS A 21 -7.45 -8.63 -9.14
N ILE A 22 -8.19 -7.63 -9.61
CA ILE A 22 -8.91 -6.64 -8.80
C ILE A 22 -10.36 -7.08 -8.65
N GLN A 23 -10.90 -6.97 -7.44
CA GLN A 23 -12.32 -7.18 -7.15
C GLN A 23 -12.86 -5.99 -6.35
N GLU A 24 -14.07 -5.54 -6.70
CA GLU A 24 -14.84 -4.63 -5.87
C GLU A 24 -15.43 -5.38 -4.68
N ILE A 25 -15.25 -4.85 -3.48
CA ILE A 25 -15.77 -5.40 -2.24
C ILE A 25 -16.50 -4.31 -1.44
N ALA A 26 -17.30 -4.73 -0.46
CA ALA A 26 -18.12 -3.83 0.34
C ALA A 26 -18.99 -2.90 -0.53
N ASP A 27 -19.76 -3.49 -1.45
CA ASP A 27 -20.69 -2.77 -2.32
C ASP A 27 -20.03 -1.66 -3.17
N GLY A 28 -18.79 -1.91 -3.64
CA GLY A 28 -18.02 -0.97 -4.46
C GLY A 28 -17.22 0.08 -3.66
N LEU A 29 -17.24 0.03 -2.33
CA LEU A 29 -16.51 0.99 -1.48
C LEU A 29 -15.01 0.75 -1.43
N CYS A 30 -14.55 -0.48 -1.70
CA CYS A 30 -13.14 -0.82 -1.66
C CYS A 30 -12.78 -1.69 -2.88
N LEU A 31 -11.54 -1.52 -3.34
CA LEU A 31 -10.92 -2.42 -4.30
C LEU A 31 -9.94 -3.33 -3.56
N GLU A 32 -10.02 -4.62 -3.84
CA GLU A 32 -9.08 -5.62 -3.35
C GLU A 32 -8.28 -6.17 -4.53
N ALA A 33 -6.96 -6.06 -4.46
CA ALA A 33 -6.04 -6.63 -5.44
C ALA A 33 -5.42 -7.91 -4.85
N GLU A 34 -5.59 -9.04 -5.54
CA GLU A 34 -4.97 -10.31 -5.14
C GLU A 34 -3.48 -10.28 -5.45
N GLY A 35 -2.66 -10.11 -4.40
CA GLY A 35 -1.20 -10.17 -4.48
C GLY A 35 -0.65 -11.55 -4.12
N LYS A 36 0.45 -11.94 -4.75
CA LYS A 36 1.23 -13.11 -4.34
C LYS A 36 2.30 -12.70 -3.34
N THR A 37 2.49 -13.49 -2.29
CA THR A 37 3.67 -13.35 -1.43
C THR A 37 4.89 -13.77 -2.24
N VAL A 38 5.81 -12.84 -2.44
CA VAL A 38 7.09 -13.08 -3.11
C VAL A 38 8.22 -12.68 -2.17
N SER A 39 9.31 -13.43 -2.22
CA SER A 39 10.53 -13.10 -1.50
C SER A 39 11.53 -12.53 -2.49
N ARG A 40 11.90 -11.25 -2.36
CA ARG A 40 13.04 -10.70 -3.11
C ARG A 40 14.26 -10.70 -2.22
N THR A 41 15.38 -11.13 -2.79
CA THR A 41 16.69 -10.85 -2.23
C THR A 41 16.97 -9.39 -2.48
N GLU A 42 17.01 -8.59 -1.41
CA GLU A 42 17.54 -7.24 -1.50
C GLU A 42 19.04 -7.38 -1.81
N ARG A 43 19.42 -7.21 -3.07
CA ARG A 43 20.81 -6.92 -3.38
C ARG A 43 21.04 -5.53 -2.80
N ASN A 44 21.80 -5.45 -1.73
CA ASN A 44 22.48 -4.21 -1.34
C ASN A 44 23.23 -3.72 -2.59
N LEU A 45 22.60 -2.86 -3.38
CA LEU A 45 23.29 -1.99 -4.31
C LEU A 45 23.97 -0.94 -3.45
N GLY A 46 24.95 -1.38 -2.66
CA GLY A 46 25.91 -0.50 -2.04
C GLY A 46 26.65 0.18 -3.17
N ASP A 47 26.28 1.43 -3.46
CA ASP A 47 27.14 2.50 -3.98
C ASP A 47 28.08 2.19 -5.17
N SER A 48 27.91 1.09 -5.91
CA SER A 48 28.85 0.68 -6.96
C SER A 48 28.48 1.24 -8.34
N LEU A 49 27.92 2.44 -8.36
CA LEU A 49 27.83 3.24 -9.59
C LEU A 49 28.41 4.64 -9.43
N VAL A 50 29.47 4.78 -8.63
CA VAL A 50 30.45 5.85 -8.83
C VAL A 50 31.76 5.18 -9.26
N GLY A 51 32.18 5.48 -10.48
CA GLY A 51 33.36 4.89 -11.09
C GLY A 51 34.63 5.19 -10.28
N GLY A 52 35.40 4.15 -9.99
CA GLY A 52 36.69 4.27 -9.33
C GLY A 52 37.30 2.88 -9.09
N ASP A 53 38.31 2.55 -9.89
CA ASP A 53 39.18 1.38 -9.77
C ASP A 53 39.64 1.11 -8.32
N LEU A 54 39.30 -0.06 -7.75
CA LEU A 54 39.97 -0.60 -6.57
C LEU A 54 40.13 -2.12 -6.71
N SER A 55 41.36 -2.48 -7.07
CA SER A 55 41.95 -3.80 -7.03
C SER A 55 41.83 -4.50 -5.67
N ALA A 56 41.35 -5.74 -5.72
CA ALA A 56 41.71 -6.91 -4.92
C ALA A 56 41.38 -6.97 -3.40
N GLU A 57 40.83 -8.13 -3.06
CA GLU A 57 40.86 -8.84 -1.77
C GLU A 57 39.73 -8.56 -0.77
N GLY A 58 38.86 -9.57 -0.60
CA GLY A 58 38.05 -9.77 0.61
C GLY A 58 36.65 -9.18 0.62
N TRP A 59 35.72 -9.76 -0.16
CA TRP A 59 34.29 -9.59 0.15
C TRP A 59 33.83 -10.73 1.04
N GLU A 60 33.93 -10.50 2.36
CA GLU A 60 33.11 -11.22 3.33
C GLU A 60 31.63 -11.01 3.00
N GLY A 61 30.87 -12.11 3.13
CA GLY A 61 29.50 -12.23 2.65
C GLY A 61 28.62 -11.06 3.07
N THR A 62 28.15 -10.31 2.08
CA THR A 62 26.96 -9.49 2.25
C THR A 62 25.79 -10.44 2.48
N GLU A 63 25.34 -10.55 3.72
CA GLU A 63 24.13 -11.28 4.06
C GLU A 63 22.99 -10.70 3.23
N SER A 64 22.56 -11.46 2.24
CA SER A 64 21.49 -11.06 1.34
C SER A 64 20.18 -11.24 2.09
N SER A 65 19.62 -10.15 2.61
CA SER A 65 18.34 -10.19 3.31
C SER A 65 17.23 -10.55 2.33
N VAL A 66 16.55 -11.65 2.61
CA VAL A 66 15.36 -12.07 1.86
C VAL A 66 14.15 -11.40 2.52
N ILE A 67 13.55 -10.43 1.84
CA ILE A 67 12.37 -9.72 2.34
C ILE A 67 11.12 -10.37 1.72
N PRO A 68 10.30 -11.08 2.52
CA PRO A 68 8.98 -11.52 2.08
C PRO A 68 8.04 -10.31 2.01
N GLY A 69 7.44 -10.08 0.86
CA GLY A 69 6.48 -8.99 0.63
C GLY A 69 5.36 -9.41 -0.30
N VAL A 70 4.28 -8.63 -0.32
CA VAL A 70 3.23 -8.79 -1.33
C VAL A 70 3.76 -8.18 -2.64
N GLU A 71 3.70 -8.93 -3.74
CA GLU A 71 4.24 -8.50 -5.04
C GLU A 71 3.69 -7.14 -5.50
N THR A 72 2.42 -6.86 -5.20
CA THR A 72 1.78 -5.55 -5.46
C THR A 72 2.45 -4.42 -4.69
N VAL A 73 2.79 -4.64 -3.41
CA VAL A 73 3.51 -3.65 -2.61
C VAL A 73 4.95 -3.49 -3.13
N MET A 74 5.62 -4.59 -3.49
CA MET A 74 7.02 -4.58 -3.92
C MET A 74 7.25 -3.99 -5.32
N ASN A 75 6.21 -3.77 -6.11
CA ASN A 75 6.29 -3.23 -7.47
C ASN A 75 5.80 -1.78 -7.57
N HIS A 76 5.23 -1.22 -6.50
CA HIS A 76 4.82 0.18 -6.41
C HIS A 76 5.66 0.87 -5.31
N PRO A 77 5.91 2.19 -5.37
CA PRO A 77 6.71 2.90 -4.38
C PRO A 77 5.91 3.14 -3.08
N LEU A 78 5.38 2.07 -2.51
CA LEU A 78 4.61 2.09 -1.27
C LEU A 78 5.53 1.92 -0.07
N GLN A 79 5.34 2.76 0.94
CA GLN A 79 6.09 2.73 2.18
C GLN A 79 5.25 2.10 3.28
N GLU A 80 5.83 1.12 3.97
CA GLU A 80 5.19 0.54 5.15
C GLU A 80 5.06 1.59 6.26
N THR A 81 3.93 1.57 6.96
CA THR A 81 3.69 2.42 8.12
C THR A 81 2.90 1.67 9.18
N ASP A 82 2.95 2.16 10.41
CA ASP A 82 2.24 1.61 11.55
C ASP A 82 1.24 2.62 12.10
N PHE A 83 0.03 2.14 12.38
CA PHE A 83 -0.96 2.93 13.10
C PHE A 83 -1.27 2.34 14.47
N THR A 84 -1.30 3.20 15.49
CA THR A 84 -2.06 2.88 16.71
C THR A 84 -3.56 2.94 16.40
N LYS A 85 -4.38 2.22 17.18
CA LYS A 85 -5.84 2.23 17.00
C LYS A 85 -6.44 3.64 17.09
N GLU A 86 -5.88 4.49 17.96
CA GLU A 86 -6.31 5.88 18.13
C GLU A 86 -5.90 6.75 16.93
N ALA A 87 -4.65 6.60 16.47
CA ALA A 87 -4.15 7.31 15.29
C ALA A 87 -4.95 6.93 14.04
N TYR A 88 -5.19 5.63 13.80
CA TYR A 88 -5.99 5.17 12.66
C TYR A 88 -7.42 5.67 12.73
N ARG A 89 -8.04 5.67 13.92
CA ARG A 89 -9.40 6.19 14.10
C ARG A 89 -9.49 7.68 13.73
N LYS A 90 -8.49 8.48 14.07
CA LYS A 90 -8.43 9.89 13.68
C LYS A 90 -8.23 10.01 12.17
N TYR A 91 -7.21 9.35 11.64
CA TYR A 91 -6.87 9.32 10.22
C TYR A 91 -8.08 8.96 9.34
N ILE A 92 -8.72 7.81 9.58
CA ILE A 92 -9.82 7.34 8.73
C ILE A 92 -11.05 8.24 8.78
N LYS A 93 -11.26 8.93 9.90
CA LYS A 93 -12.35 9.90 10.06
C LYS A 93 -12.08 11.15 9.22
N ASP A 94 -10.85 11.66 9.27
CA ASP A 94 -10.43 12.84 8.50
C ASP A 94 -10.41 12.50 7.01
N TYR A 95 -9.86 11.34 6.62
CA TYR A 95 -9.89 10.82 5.25
C TYR A 95 -11.32 10.70 4.70
N THR A 96 -12.23 10.03 5.42
CA THR A 96 -13.63 9.89 4.99
C THR A 96 -14.31 11.24 4.77
N LYS A 97 -14.00 12.26 5.59
CA LYS A 97 -14.54 13.61 5.44
C LYS A 97 -14.03 14.27 4.16
N SER A 98 -12.73 14.16 3.88
CA SER A 98 -12.11 14.68 2.66
C SER A 98 -12.67 13.97 1.41
N THR A 99 -12.83 12.64 1.46
CA THR A 99 -13.37 11.85 0.34
C THR A 99 -14.83 12.20 0.06
N LYS A 100 -15.65 12.38 1.11
CA LYS A 100 -17.04 12.82 0.95
C LYS A 100 -17.15 14.17 0.25
N GLY A 101 -16.26 15.12 0.58
CA GLY A 101 -16.21 16.42 -0.10
C GLY A 101 -16.03 16.29 -1.61
N LYS A 102 -15.06 15.48 -2.05
CA LYS A 102 -14.81 15.23 -3.48
C LYS A 102 -15.90 14.39 -4.16
N LEU A 103 -16.48 13.41 -3.45
CA LEU A 103 -17.54 12.55 -4.02
C LEU A 103 -18.89 13.27 -4.15
N GLU A 104 -19.19 14.25 -3.30
CA GLU A 104 -20.37 15.12 -3.46
C GLU A 104 -20.29 15.93 -4.76
N GLU A 105 -19.10 16.38 -5.16
CA GLU A 105 -18.88 17.01 -6.48
C GLU A 105 -19.13 16.03 -7.64
N GLN A 106 -18.85 14.73 -7.43
CA GLN A 106 -19.04 13.66 -8.42
C GLN A 106 -20.42 12.97 -8.36
N ARG A 107 -21.30 13.35 -7.42
CA ARG A 107 -22.62 12.74 -7.16
C ARG A 107 -22.56 11.23 -6.81
N THR A 108 -21.49 10.79 -6.16
CA THR A 108 -21.33 9.39 -5.72
C THR A 108 -21.62 9.27 -4.22
N GLU A 109 -22.35 8.23 -3.80
CA GLU A 109 -22.69 7.99 -2.39
C GLU A 109 -21.70 7.03 -1.69
N MET A 110 -21.42 7.26 -0.40
CA MET A 110 -20.50 6.43 0.42
C MET A 110 -21.24 5.47 1.38
N THR A 111 -22.41 5.00 0.98
CA THR A 111 -23.28 4.16 1.83
C THR A 111 -22.55 2.87 2.22
N GLY A 112 -22.39 2.63 3.53
CA GLY A 112 -21.68 1.44 4.06
C GLY A 112 -20.26 1.71 4.58
N ALA A 113 -19.66 2.87 4.29
CA ALA A 113 -18.30 3.21 4.73
C ALA A 113 -18.12 3.10 6.26
N THR A 114 -19.12 3.52 7.03
CA THR A 114 -19.08 3.44 8.50
C THR A 114 -18.90 2.01 9.02
N GLU A 115 -19.58 1.03 8.42
CA GLU A 115 -19.48 -0.36 8.86
C GLU A 115 -18.13 -0.98 8.47
N ARG A 116 -17.65 -0.66 7.26
CA ARG A 116 -16.31 -1.07 6.83
C ARG A 116 -15.21 -0.53 7.74
N ILE A 117 -15.29 0.74 8.14
CA ILE A 117 -14.33 1.36 9.06
C ILE A 117 -14.33 0.65 10.42
N LYS A 118 -15.51 0.30 10.96
CA LYS A 118 -15.60 -0.48 12.20
C LYS A 118 -14.93 -1.84 12.06
N HIS A 119 -15.17 -2.55 10.96
CA HIS A 119 -14.56 -3.85 10.70
C HIS A 119 -13.03 -3.77 10.66
N ILE A 120 -12.48 -2.76 9.99
CA ILE A 120 -11.04 -2.52 9.94
C ILE A 120 -10.49 -2.22 11.34
N LEU A 121 -11.14 -1.32 12.10
CA LEU A 121 -10.72 -0.97 13.46
C LEU A 121 -10.75 -2.15 14.44
N ALA A 122 -11.64 -3.12 14.24
CA ALA A 122 -11.70 -4.34 15.04
C ALA A 122 -10.56 -5.31 14.71
N ASN A 123 -10.09 -5.29 13.46
CA ASN A 123 -9.09 -6.20 12.93
C ASN A 123 -7.74 -5.54 12.61
N LEU A 124 -7.47 -4.35 13.16
CA LEU A 124 -6.31 -3.52 12.82
C LEU A 124 -4.98 -4.29 12.82
N LYS A 125 -4.79 -5.17 13.82
CA LYS A 125 -3.59 -6.02 13.99
C LYS A 125 -3.37 -7.08 12.89
N ASN A 126 -4.40 -7.35 12.08
CA ASN A 126 -4.34 -8.31 10.99
C ASN A 126 -3.93 -7.64 9.67
N TYR A 127 -3.79 -6.31 9.66
CA TYR A 127 -3.42 -5.53 8.51
C TYR A 127 -2.05 -4.91 8.71
N GLN A 128 -1.29 -4.90 7.63
CA GLN A 128 -0.09 -4.10 7.46
C GLN A 128 -0.47 -2.89 6.61
N PHE A 129 -0.02 -1.70 7.02
CA PHE A 129 -0.42 -0.45 6.37
C PHE A 129 0.69 0.03 5.45
N PHE A 130 0.27 0.57 4.31
CA PHE A 130 1.17 1.12 3.31
C PHE A 130 0.65 2.47 2.83
N ILE A 131 1.53 3.43 2.62
CA ILE A 131 1.21 4.76 2.10
C ILE A 131 2.01 5.02 0.83
N GLY A 132 1.49 5.91 -0.03
CA GLY A 132 2.21 6.35 -1.22
C GLY A 132 3.50 7.10 -0.90
N GLU A 133 4.38 7.19 -1.90
CA GLU A 133 5.72 7.78 -1.78
C GLU A 133 5.70 9.22 -1.23
N ASN A 134 4.67 9.99 -1.60
CA ASN A 134 4.55 11.38 -1.20
C ASN A 134 4.17 11.57 0.29
N VAL A 135 3.84 10.49 1.01
CA VAL A 135 3.50 10.51 2.45
C VAL A 135 2.45 11.58 2.77
N ASN A 136 1.49 11.77 1.86
CA ASN A 136 0.46 12.78 2.02
C ASN A 136 -0.46 12.38 3.19
N PRO A 137 -0.60 13.22 4.24
CA PRO A 137 -1.44 12.91 5.39
C PRO A 137 -2.93 12.76 5.06
N ASP A 138 -3.37 13.38 3.95
CA ASP A 138 -4.74 13.26 3.42
C ASP A 138 -4.87 12.11 2.39
N GLY A 139 -3.75 11.49 2.00
CA GLY A 139 -3.68 10.39 1.05
C GLY A 139 -4.14 9.06 1.63
N MET A 140 -4.40 8.08 0.76
CA MET A 140 -4.83 6.74 1.15
C MET A 140 -3.72 5.93 1.83
N ALA A 141 -4.09 5.24 2.90
CA ALA A 141 -3.35 4.12 3.46
C ALA A 141 -3.94 2.81 2.91
N ALA A 142 -3.16 2.11 2.10
CA ALA A 142 -3.48 0.76 1.64
C ALA A 142 -3.35 -0.24 2.80
N LEU A 143 -4.25 -1.22 2.84
CA LEU A 143 -4.25 -2.29 3.83
C LEU A 143 -3.90 -3.60 3.16
N ALA A 144 -2.76 -4.17 3.52
CA ALA A 144 -2.42 -5.54 3.14
C ALA A 144 -2.80 -6.50 4.27
N GLY A 145 -3.59 -7.51 3.97
CA GLY A 145 -3.90 -8.60 4.89
C GLY A 145 -3.73 -9.94 4.19
N LEU A 146 -3.38 -10.98 4.93
CA LEU A 146 -3.49 -12.34 4.42
C LEU A 146 -4.98 -12.62 4.20
N LEU A 147 -5.35 -13.02 2.97
CA LEU A 147 -6.68 -13.53 2.61
C LEU A 147 -6.96 -14.83 3.39
N ARG A 148 -7.16 -14.73 4.70
CA ARG A 148 -7.89 -15.73 5.46
C ARG A 148 -9.33 -15.48 5.08
N ARG A 149 -9.78 -16.18 4.05
CA ARG A 149 -11.16 -16.20 3.59
C ARG A 149 -12.06 -16.32 4.83
N TRP A 150 -12.74 -15.22 5.17
CA TRP A 150 -13.68 -15.13 6.27
C TRP A 150 -14.88 -16.03 5.97
#